data_AF-A0A7V3MKU8-F1
#
_entry.id   AF-A0A7V3MKU8-F1
#
_cell.length_a   1.000
_cell.length_b   1.000
_cell.length_c   1.000
_cell.angle_alpha   90.00
_cell.angle_beta   90.00
_cell.angle_gamma   90.00
#
_symmetry.space_group_name_H-M   'P 1'
#
loop_
_entity.id
_entity.type
_entity.pdbx_description
1 polymer ?
#
loop_
_entity_poly.entity_id
_entity_poly.type
_entity_poly.pdbx_seq_one_letter_code
_entity_poly.pdbx_strand_id
1 'polypeptide(L)'
;MLVDKRIKPKLEAALERYHTLVYEAVADVPMQMAETEEHLRSPMEAQQKLQWQEAEPGAKWGKAWSSAWFRGTAVLPEACE
;
A
#
# COMPACT_ATOMS: atom_id res chain seq x y z
N MET A 1 19.75 -24.90 9.36
CA MET A 1 19.16 -25.67 10.48
C MET A 1 18.90 -24.69 11.61
N LEU A 2 17.64 -24.40 11.97
CA LEU A 2 17.24 -23.44 13.03
C LEU A 2 17.77 -23.79 14.45
N VAL A 3 18.55 -24.88 14.57
CA VAL A 3 19.12 -25.45 15.80
C VAL A 3 20.61 -25.13 16.00
N ASP A 4 21.28 -24.42 15.08
CA ASP A 4 22.66 -23.96 15.32
C ASP A 4 22.66 -22.90 16.43
N LYS A 5 23.48 -23.10 17.47
CA LYS A 5 23.58 -22.24 18.65
C LYS A 5 23.89 -20.78 18.31
N ARG A 6 24.49 -20.51 17.14
CA ARG A 6 24.82 -19.15 16.64
C ARG A 6 23.64 -18.45 15.99
N ILE A 7 22.58 -19.18 15.62
CA ILE A 7 21.40 -18.61 14.96
C ILE A 7 20.48 -17.94 15.99
N LYS A 8 20.32 -18.52 17.18
CA LYS A 8 19.45 -17.95 18.23
C LYS A 8 19.82 -16.51 18.59
N PRO A 9 21.07 -16.15 18.93
CA PRO A 9 21.44 -14.77 19.24
C PRO A 9 21.23 -13.80 18.06
N LYS A 10 21.40 -14.29 16.82
CA LYS A 10 21.16 -13.47 15.61
C LYS A 10 19.68 -13.19 15.39
N LEU A 11 18.82 -14.16 15.67
CA LEU A 11 17.37 -13.99 15.60
C LEU A 11 16.88 -13.04 16.70
N GLU A 12 17.37 -13.18 17.93
CA GLU A 12 17.04 -12.28 19.05
C GLU A 12 17.44 -10.83 18.71
N ALA A 13 18.67 -10.62 18.25
CA ALA A 13 19.13 -9.29 17.84
C ALA A 13 18.35 -8.72 16.64
N ALA A 14 17.86 -9.58 15.73
CA ALA A 14 17.01 -9.16 14.62
C ALA A 14 15.61 -8.77 15.11
N LEU A 15 15.01 -9.55 16.00
CA LEU A 15 13.70 -9.24 16.60
C LEU A 15 13.78 -7.91 17.37
N GLU A 16 14.79 -7.72 18.21
CA GLU A 16 15.00 -6.44 18.91
C GLU A 16 15.15 -5.26 17.95
N ARG A 17 15.83 -5.43 16.81
CA ARG A 17 16.01 -4.35 15.84
C ARG A 17 14.74 -4.03 15.07
N TYR A 18 13.99 -5.05 14.69
CA TYR A 18 12.88 -4.90 13.74
C TYR A 18 11.50 -4.84 14.39
N HIS A 19 11.34 -5.20 15.67
CA HIS A 19 10.02 -5.17 16.32
C HIS A 19 9.37 -3.78 16.31
N THR A 20 10.17 -2.71 16.39
CA THR A 20 9.69 -1.32 16.29
C THR A 20 9.24 -0.91 14.90
N LEU A 21 9.54 -1.72 13.88
CA LEU A 21 9.14 -1.53 12.48
C LEU A 21 7.97 -2.44 12.09
N VAL A 22 7.43 -3.20 13.04
CA VAL A 22 6.21 -3.98 12.84
C VAL A 22 5.03 -3.07 13.18
N TYR A 23 4.26 -2.72 12.15
CA TYR A 23 3.08 -1.88 12.28
C TYR A 23 1.82 -2.73 12.33
N GLU A 24 0.83 -2.30 13.11
CA GLU A 24 -0.52 -2.85 13.06
C GLU A 24 -1.36 -2.15 11.98
N ALA A 25 -2.30 -2.89 11.40
CA ALA A 25 -3.26 -2.31 10.47
C ALA A 25 -4.30 -1.50 11.26
N VAL A 26 -4.39 -0.21 10.99
CA VAL A 26 -5.25 0.72 11.74
C VAL A 26 -6.59 1.00 11.09
N ALA A 27 -6.69 0.81 9.77
CA ALA A 27 -7.92 0.99 9.01
C ALA A 27 -7.84 0.29 7.64
N ASP A 28 -8.98 -0.15 7.14
CA ASP A 28 -9.14 -0.51 5.73
C ASP A 28 -9.47 0.76 4.92
N VAL A 29 -8.79 0.93 3.78
CA VAL A 29 -9.02 2.07 2.89
C VAL A 29 -9.84 1.59 1.69
N PRO A 30 -11.10 2.02 1.51
CA PRO A 30 -11.84 1.72 0.30
C PRO A 30 -11.16 2.42 -0.88
N MET A 31 -10.65 1.62 -1.81
CA MET A 31 -9.87 2.10 -2.95
C MET A 31 -10.75 2.28 -4.18
N GLN A 32 -10.41 3.30 -4.95
CA GLN A 32 -10.91 3.52 -6.30
C GLN A 32 -9.73 3.59 -7.25
N MET A 33 -9.94 3.12 -8.48
CA MET A 33 -8.95 3.09 -9.54
C MET A 33 -9.51 3.70 -10.82
N ALA A 34 -8.64 4.31 -11.60
CA ALA A 34 -8.92 4.64 -12.99
C ALA A 34 -7.69 4.38 -13.86
N GLU A 35 -7.88 3.66 -14.97
CA GLU A 35 -6.84 3.47 -15.98
C GLU A 35 -6.89 4.58 -17.03
N THR A 36 -5.72 4.96 -17.53
CA THR A 36 -5.58 5.95 -18.60
C THR A 36 -4.35 5.69 -19.45
N GLU A 37 -4.44 6.02 -20.73
CA GLU A 37 -3.30 6.06 -21.67
C GLU A 37 -2.67 7.46 -21.70
N GLU A 38 -3.30 8.46 -21.07
CA GLU A 38 -2.75 9.80 -20.96
C GLU A 38 -1.64 9.87 -19.91
N HIS A 39 -0.58 10.63 -20.21
CA HIS A 39 0.47 10.92 -19.24
C HIS A 39 0.04 12.07 -18.31
N LEU A 40 -0.87 11.80 -17.38
CA LEU A 40 -1.24 12.76 -16.35
C LEU A 40 -0.09 12.94 -15.35
N ARG A 41 0.17 14.19 -14.93
CA ARG A 41 1.33 14.52 -14.05
C ARG A 41 0.92 15.00 -12.67
N SER A 42 -0.36 15.31 -12.45
CA SER A 42 -0.85 15.76 -11.14
C SER A 42 -2.10 14.99 -10.68
N PRO A 43 -2.27 14.79 -9.36
CA PRO A 43 -3.49 14.21 -8.80
C PRO A 43 -4.74 15.03 -9.14
N MET A 44 -4.63 16.36 -9.26
CA MET A 44 -5.77 17.22 -9.60
C MET A 44 -6.25 17.00 -11.03
N GLU A 45 -5.33 16.85 -11.99
CA GLU A 45 -5.68 16.50 -13.37
C GLU A 45 -6.35 15.12 -13.44
N ALA A 46 -5.81 14.13 -12.72
CA ALA A 46 -6.38 12.80 -12.62
C ALA A 46 -7.80 12.84 -12.03
N GLN A 47 -8.02 13.64 -10.99
CA GLN A 47 -9.33 13.80 -10.36
C GLN A 47 -10.39 14.31 -11.35
N GLN A 48 -10.04 15.26 -12.22
CA GLN A 48 -10.97 15.90 -13.14
C GLN A 48 -11.22 15.11 -14.43
N LYS A 49 -10.19 14.41 -14.92
CA LYS A 49 -10.23 13.75 -16.23
C LYS A 49 -10.59 12.27 -16.18
N LEU A 50 -10.31 11.60 -15.07
CA LEU A 50 -10.45 10.14 -14.99
C LEU A 50 -11.82 9.70 -14.49
N GLN A 51 -12.27 8.58 -15.03
CA GLN A 51 -13.47 7.88 -14.55
C GLN A 51 -13.07 6.86 -13.49
N TRP A 52 -13.33 7.23 -12.23
CA TRP A 52 -12.99 6.41 -11.08
C TRP A 52 -14.01 5.31 -10.85
N GLN A 53 -13.53 4.10 -10.63
CA GLN A 53 -14.32 2.91 -10.32
C GLN A 53 -13.80 2.29 -9.03
N GLU A 54 -14.66 1.58 -8.30
CA GLU A 54 -14.23 0.85 -7.10
C GLU A 54 -13.20 -0.21 -7.44
N ALA A 55 -12.19 -0.35 -6.58
CA ALA A 55 -11.07 -1.26 -6.78
C ALA A 55 -10.94 -2.19 -5.58
N GLU A 56 -11.31 -3.45 -5.81
CA GLU A 56 -11.14 -4.52 -4.83
C GLU A 56 -9.68 -4.96 -4.70
N PRO A 57 -9.26 -5.52 -3.56
CA PRO A 57 -7.96 -6.15 -3.42
C PRO A 57 -7.73 -7.22 -4.51
N GLY A 58 -6.62 -7.10 -5.23
CA GLY A 58 -6.32 -7.96 -6.37
C GLY A 58 -6.99 -7.57 -7.69
N ALA A 59 -7.60 -6.37 -7.77
CA ALA A 59 -8.06 -5.79 -9.02
C ALA A 59 -6.95 -5.80 -10.08
N LYS A 60 -7.28 -6.29 -11.27
CA LYS A 60 -6.34 -6.37 -12.40
C LYS A 60 -6.34 -5.06 -13.16
N TRP A 61 -5.15 -4.57 -13.49
CA TRP A 61 -4.91 -3.36 -14.26
C TRP A 61 -3.57 -3.48 -14.99
N GLY A 62 -3.24 -2.50 -15.84
CA GLY A 62 -1.93 -2.42 -16.49
C GLY A 62 -1.95 -3.04 -17.88
N LYS A 63 -2.89 -2.60 -18.70
CA LYS A 63 -2.84 -2.85 -20.14
C LYS A 63 -1.56 -2.27 -20.72
N ALA A 64 -1.15 -2.76 -21.89
CA ALA A 64 0.07 -2.28 -22.54
C ALA A 64 -0.01 -0.75 -22.75
N TRP A 65 1.01 -0.04 -22.28
CA TRP A 65 1.12 1.42 -22.35
C TRP A 65 0.05 2.21 -21.59
N SER A 66 -0.71 1.58 -20.68
CA SER A 66 -1.60 2.29 -19.76
C SER A 66 -0.93 2.57 -18.42
N SER A 67 -1.45 3.57 -17.74
CA SER A 67 -1.17 3.87 -16.34
C SER A 67 -2.46 3.74 -15.54
N ALA A 68 -2.36 3.43 -14.25
CA ALA A 68 -3.49 3.42 -13.34
C ALA A 68 -3.24 4.38 -12.20
N TRP A 69 -4.26 5.18 -11.88
CA TRP A 69 -4.29 6.02 -10.70
C TRP A 69 -5.18 5.35 -9.64
N PHE A 70 -4.73 5.41 -8.40
CA PHE A 70 -5.46 4.91 -7.24
C PHE A 70 -5.73 6.05 -6.28
N ARG A 71 -6.92 6.06 -5.69
CA ARG A 71 -7.27 6.98 -4.61
C ARG A 71 -8.11 6.25 -3.57
N GLY A 72 -8.02 6.71 -2.34
CA GLY A 72 -8.82 6.21 -1.24
C GLY A 72 -8.81 7.24 -0.12
N THR A 73 -9.85 7.21 0.70
CA THR A 73 -9.95 8.06 1.87
C THR A 73 -10.23 7.17 3.07
N ALA A 74 -9.47 7.37 4.14
CA ALA A 74 -9.69 6.71 5.41
C ALA A 74 -9.65 7.73 6.53
N VAL A 75 -10.40 7.43 7.59
CA VAL A 75 -10.38 8.18 8.84
C VAL A 75 -9.44 7.44 9.78
N LEU A 76 -8.40 8.12 10.25
CA LEU A 76 -7.47 7.53 11.20
C LEU A 76 -8.10 7.48 12.59
N PRO A 77 -7.88 6.41 13.37
CA PRO A 77 -8.24 6.39 14.78
C PRO A 77 -7.50 7.49 15.56
N GLU A 78 -8.11 8.00 16.63
CA GLU A 78 -7.49 9.00 17.53
C GLU A 78 -6.15 8.52 18.12
N ALA A 79 -5.97 7.20 18.26
CA ALA A 79 -4.72 6.60 18.74
C ALA A 79 -3.52 6.78 17.79
N CYS A 80 -3.75 7.27 16.55
CA CYS A 80 -2.71 7.49 15.54
C CYS A 80 -2.29 8.96 15.39
N GLU A 81 -2.85 9.87 16.21
CA GLU A 81 -2.49 11.30 16.27
C GLU A 81 -1.29 11.54 17.20
#